data_AF-A0A7W8E6W4-F1
#
_entry.id   AF-A0A7W8E6W4-F1
#
_cell.length_a   1.000
_cell.length_b   1.000
_cell.length_c   1.000
_cell.angle_alpha   90.00
_cell.angle_beta   90.00
_cell.angle_gamma   90.00
#
_symmetry.space_group_name_H-M   'P 1'
#
loop_
_entity.id
_entity.type
_entity.pdbx_description
1 polymer ?
#
loop_
_entity_poly.entity_id
_entity_poly.type
_entity_poly.pdbx_seq_one_letter_code
_entity_poly.pdbx_strand_id
1 'polypeptide(L)'
;MAEAVAIRTFKRIKPSSTAVTSSRFGDALSIAEEQGLLSGGRTLTLRGRMPSLLVEQAKRKTGIQSDSKLLETALAHIVAADDYAEWLLAQRGTISKDLDLEF
;
A
#
# COMPACT_ATOMS: atom_id res chain seq x y z
N MET A 1 -18.18 -3.53 48.85
CA MET A 1 -17.26 -4.15 47.87
C MET A 1 -17.60 -3.58 46.51
N ALA A 2 -16.73 -2.76 45.94
CA ALA A 2 -16.81 -2.35 44.53
C ALA A 2 -15.37 -2.03 44.10
N GLU A 3 -14.80 -2.94 43.32
CA GLU A 3 -13.43 -2.92 42.85
C GLU A 3 -13.36 -2.08 41.57
N ALA A 4 -12.54 -1.03 41.58
CA ALA A 4 -12.34 -0.17 40.42
C ALA A 4 -11.37 -0.84 39.44
N VAL A 5 -11.88 -1.31 38.31
CA VAL A 5 -11.08 -1.83 37.20
C VAL A 5 -10.40 -0.67 36.48
N ALA A 6 -9.07 -0.59 36.63
CA ALA A 6 -8.25 0.41 35.96
C ALA A 6 -8.15 0.12 34.45
N ILE A 7 -8.69 1.04 33.65
CA ILE A 7 -8.55 1.00 32.18
C ILE A 7 -7.08 1.26 31.84
N ARG A 8 -6.37 0.21 31.43
CA ARG A 8 -5.01 0.31 30.89
C ARG A 8 -5.05 1.13 29.60
N THR A 9 -4.42 2.29 29.64
CA THR A 9 -4.20 3.13 28.46
C THR A 9 -3.29 2.40 27.47
N PHE A 10 -3.87 2.00 26.33
CA PHE A 10 -3.10 1.42 25.23
C PHE A 10 -2.13 2.47 24.69
N LYS A 11 -0.84 2.25 24.92
CA LYS A 11 0.23 3.08 24.37
C LYS A 11 0.17 3.00 22.84
N ARG A 12 -0.11 4.12 22.20
CA ARG A 12 -0.15 4.24 20.73
C ARG A 12 1.24 3.91 20.15
N ILE A 13 1.40 2.70 19.63
CA ILE A 13 2.58 2.31 18.87
C ILE A 13 2.49 3.01 17.52
N LYS A 14 3.34 4.01 17.27
CA LYS A 14 3.52 4.58 15.94
C LYS A 14 4.31 3.55 15.14
N PRO A 15 3.74 2.88 14.13
CA PRO A 15 4.56 2.01 13.29
C PRO A 15 5.64 2.88 12.65
N SER A 16 6.89 2.43 12.73
CA SER A 16 7.99 3.05 12.00
C SER A 16 7.65 3.01 10.51
N SER A 17 7.25 4.15 9.97
CA SER A 17 6.70 4.33 8.62
C SER A 17 7.58 3.77 7.49
N THR A 18 8.88 3.55 7.76
CA THR A 18 9.87 3.08 6.79
C THR A 18 9.72 1.59 6.47
N ALA A 19 9.52 0.72 7.47
CA ALA A 19 9.40 -0.73 7.27
C ALA A 19 8.11 -1.13 6.53
N VAL A 20 7.02 -0.40 6.78
CA VAL A 20 5.72 -0.64 6.12
C VAL A 20 5.73 -0.19 4.66
N THR A 21 6.55 0.81 4.32
CA THR A 21 6.61 1.33 2.94
C THR A 21 7.39 0.38 2.01
N SER A 22 8.46 -0.25 2.50
CA SER A 22 9.22 -1.23 1.71
C SER A 22 8.42 -2.52 1.48
N SER A 23 7.57 -2.95 2.42
CA SER A 23 6.73 -4.14 2.22
C SER A 23 5.73 -3.91 1.09
N ARG A 24 5.06 -2.76 1.04
CA ARG A 24 3.98 -2.46 0.07
C ARG A 24 4.38 -2.63 -1.40
N PHE A 25 5.62 -2.29 -1.75
CA PHE A 25 6.11 -2.46 -3.12
C PHE A 25 6.42 -3.93 -3.44
N GLY A 26 6.89 -4.70 -2.44
CA GLY A 26 7.05 -6.15 -2.57
C GLY A 26 5.69 -6.86 -2.65
N ASP A 27 4.71 -6.43 -1.87
CA ASP A 27 3.34 -6.94 -1.90
C ASP A 27 2.71 -6.71 -3.28
N ALA A 28 2.90 -5.51 -3.85
CA ALA A 28 2.42 -5.19 -5.20
C ALA A 28 3.04 -6.07 -6.29
N LEU A 29 4.35 -6.34 -6.21
CA LEU A 29 5.01 -7.26 -7.14
C LEU A 29 4.48 -8.69 -6.98
N SER A 30 4.26 -9.14 -5.75
CA SER A 30 3.71 -10.48 -5.47
C SER A 30 2.31 -10.63 -6.05
N ILE A 31 1.44 -9.64 -5.87
CA ILE A 31 0.09 -9.62 -6.47
C ILE A 31 0.18 -9.67 -8.01
N ALA A 32 1.08 -8.89 -8.61
CA ALA A 32 1.29 -8.91 -10.05
C ALA A 32 1.83 -10.26 -10.56
N GLU A 33 2.67 -10.96 -9.79
CA GLU A 33 3.12 -12.32 -10.08
C GLU A 33 1.97 -13.33 -10.00
N GLU A 34 1.16 -13.28 -8.94
CA GLU A 34 -0.01 -14.15 -8.73
C GLU A 34 -1.05 -13.99 -9.84
N GLN A 35 -1.22 -12.77 -10.35
CA GLN A 35 -2.07 -12.47 -11.52
C GLN A 35 -1.42 -12.86 -12.86
N GLY A 36 -0.19 -13.36 -12.86
CA GLY A 36 0.53 -13.77 -14.07
C GLY A 36 1.05 -12.59 -14.91
N LEU A 37 1.01 -11.36 -14.41
CA LEU A 37 1.37 -10.15 -15.17
C LEU A 37 2.87 -9.98 -15.38
N LEU A 38 3.67 -10.59 -14.51
CA LEU A 38 5.14 -10.64 -14.67
C LEU A 38 5.60 -11.93 -15.38
N SER A 39 4.65 -12.79 -15.77
CA SER A 39 4.96 -14.02 -16.49
C SER A 39 5.23 -13.75 -17.98
N GLY A 40 6.20 -14.46 -18.56
CA GLY A 40 6.55 -14.35 -19.98
C GLY A 40 7.75 -13.45 -20.28
N GLY A 41 8.01 -13.26 -21.57
CA GLY A 41 9.14 -12.48 -22.06
C GLY A 41 8.90 -10.97 -21.97
N ARG A 42 9.95 -10.21 -21.68
CA ARG A 42 9.93 -8.73 -21.70
C ARG A 42 9.90 -8.21 -23.15
N THR A 43 8.71 -8.07 -23.74
CA THR A 43 8.53 -7.73 -25.16
C THR A 43 8.34 -6.23 -25.44
N LEU A 44 7.96 -5.43 -24.44
CA LEU A 44 7.67 -4.00 -24.59
C LEU A 44 8.73 -3.14 -23.90
N THR A 45 9.12 -2.04 -24.55
CA THR A 45 10.03 -1.03 -23.99
C THR A 45 9.25 0.22 -23.61
N LEU A 46 9.25 0.58 -22.33
CA LEU A 46 8.67 1.83 -21.82
C LEU A 46 9.78 2.85 -21.57
N ARG A 47 9.67 4.04 -22.18
CA ARG A 47 10.61 5.18 -22.02
C ARG A 47 9.84 6.49 -21.97
N GLY A 48 10.39 7.48 -21.26
CA GLY A 48 9.83 8.83 -21.18
C GLY A 48 10.79 9.78 -20.46
N ARG A 49 10.67 11.08 -20.73
CA ARG A 49 11.42 12.10 -19.96
C ARG A 49 10.76 12.25 -18.60
N MET A 50 11.57 12.21 -17.54
CA MET A 50 11.11 12.31 -16.17
C MET A 50 11.90 13.37 -15.40
N PRO A 51 11.29 14.08 -14.44
CA PRO A 51 12.03 14.97 -13.54
C PRO A 51 13.04 14.18 -12.72
N SER A 52 14.31 14.62 -12.68
CA SER A 52 15.39 13.90 -12.00
C SER A 52 15.13 13.73 -10.50
N LEU A 53 14.68 14.78 -9.82
CA LEU A 53 14.38 14.74 -8.39
C LEU A 53 13.26 13.74 -8.05
N LEU A 54 12.28 13.57 -8.94
CA LEU A 54 11.21 12.60 -8.76
C LEU A 54 11.77 11.17 -8.82
N VAL A 55 12.61 10.90 -9.82
CA VAL A 55 13.26 9.59 -9.98
C VAL A 55 14.17 9.28 -8.79
N GLU A 56 15.00 10.23 -8.37
CA GLU A 56 15.89 10.04 -7.22
C GLU A 56 15.13 9.74 -5.92
N GLN A 57 14.07 10.49 -5.65
CA GLN A 57 13.26 10.26 -4.45
C GLN A 57 12.53 8.91 -4.52
N ALA A 58 12.05 8.51 -5.69
CA ALA A 58 11.44 7.20 -5.89
C ALA A 58 12.44 6.06 -5.66
N LYS A 59 13.68 6.17 -6.17
CA LYS A 59 14.77 5.21 -5.89
C LYS A 59 15.12 5.14 -4.42
N ARG A 60 15.21 6.28 -3.73
CA ARG A 60 15.46 6.32 -2.28
C ARG A 60 14.34 5.67 -1.48
N LYS A 61 13.08 5.90 -1.85
CA LYS A 61 11.91 5.36 -1.14
C LYS A 61 11.73 3.86 -1.36
N THR A 62 12.04 3.37 -2.56
CA THR A 62 11.88 1.96 -2.93
C THR A 62 13.13 1.12 -2.69
N GLY A 63 14.30 1.75 -2.60
CA GLY A 63 15.60 1.06 -2.60
C GLY A 63 16.04 0.56 -3.99
N ILE A 64 15.21 0.71 -5.02
CA ILE A 64 15.46 0.19 -6.36
C ILE A 64 16.40 1.11 -7.12
N GLN A 65 17.52 0.58 -7.63
CA GLN A 65 18.50 1.35 -8.38
C GLN A 65 18.28 1.32 -9.89
N SER A 66 17.71 0.23 -10.41
CA SER A 66 17.44 0.04 -11.84
C SER A 66 16.19 0.81 -12.28
N ASP A 67 16.33 1.65 -13.30
CA ASP A 67 15.19 2.42 -13.86
C ASP A 67 14.10 1.48 -14.39
N SER A 68 14.47 0.40 -15.08
CA SER A 68 13.52 -0.59 -15.58
C SER A 68 12.78 -1.27 -14.44
N LYS A 69 13.47 -1.65 -13.35
CA LYS A 69 12.82 -2.29 -12.20
C LYS A 69 11.95 -1.30 -11.42
N LEU A 70 12.34 -0.03 -11.38
CA LEU A 70 11.55 1.05 -10.78
C LEU A 70 10.24 1.24 -11.55
N LEU A 71 10.29 1.23 -12.87
CA LEU A 71 9.10 1.28 -13.73
C LEU A 71 8.22 0.03 -13.57
N GLU A 72 8.81 -1.16 -13.58
CA GLU A 72 8.10 -2.43 -13.37
C GLU A 72 7.33 -2.43 -12.04
N THR A 73 7.99 -1.97 -10.97
CA THR A 73 7.39 -1.88 -9.63
C THR A 73 6.29 -0.81 -9.56
N ALA A 74 6.48 0.33 -10.25
CA ALA A 74 5.44 1.36 -10.31
C ALA A 74 4.17 0.85 -11.00
N LEU A 75 4.32 0.09 -12.09
CA LEU A 75 3.20 -0.52 -12.79
C LEU A 75 2.52 -1.59 -11.92
N ALA A 76 3.30 -2.47 -11.29
CA ALA A 76 2.77 -3.47 -10.37
C ALA A 76 1.98 -2.81 -9.24
N HIS A 77 2.46 -1.68 -8.69
CA HIS A 77 1.76 -0.94 -7.64
C HIS A 77 0.43 -0.35 -8.11
N ILE A 78 0.35 0.13 -9.36
CA ILE A 78 -0.90 0.64 -9.93
C ILE A 78 -1.91 -0.49 -10.12
N VAL A 79 -1.47 -1.65 -10.61
CA VAL A 79 -2.38 -2.78 -10.87
C VAL A 79 -2.80 -3.51 -9.59
N ALA A 80 -1.90 -3.57 -8.59
CA ALA A 80 -2.19 -4.16 -7.29
C ALA A 80 -3.08 -3.27 -6.40
N ALA A 81 -3.19 -1.98 -6.70
CA ALA A 81 -4.08 -1.09 -5.97
C ALA A 81 -5.53 -1.52 -6.21
N ASP A 82 -6.26 -1.80 -5.14
CA ASP A 82 -7.69 -2.07 -5.19
C ASP A 82 -8.49 -0.76 -5.18
N ASP A 83 -9.76 -0.84 -5.58
CA ASP A 83 -10.70 0.29 -5.50
C ASP A 83 -11.16 0.57 -4.06
N TYR A 84 -10.44 0.09 -3.04
CA TYR A 84 -10.87 0.15 -1.65
C TYR A 84 -11.07 1.59 -1.17
N ALA A 85 -10.24 2.53 -1.61
CA ALA A 85 -10.40 3.93 -1.23
C ALA A 85 -11.76 4.49 -1.70
N GLU A 86 -12.11 4.26 -2.96
CA GLU A 86 -13.40 4.69 -3.52
C GLU A 86 -14.57 3.93 -2.88
N TRP A 87 -14.44 2.61 -2.73
CA TRP A 87 -15.44 1.80 -2.05
C TRP A 87 -15.68 2.25 -0.61
N LEU A 88 -14.62 2.53 0.16
CA LEU A 88 -14.71 2.98 1.55
C LEU A 88 -15.36 4.36 1.66
N LEU A 89 -15.01 5.27 0.74
CA LEU A 89 -15.65 6.58 0.68
C LEU A 89 -17.14 6.46 0.35
N ALA A 90 -17.52 5.52 -0.52
CA ALA A 90 -18.92 5.22 -0.82
C ALA A 90 -19.68 4.63 0.39
N GLN A 91 -18.99 4.03 1.37
CA GLN A 91 -19.62 3.56 2.62
C GLN A 91 -19.87 4.68 3.65
N ARG A 92 -19.37 5.90 3.40
CA ARG A 92 -19.48 7.00 4.37
C ARG A 92 -20.94 7.39 4.60
N GLY A 93 -21.44 7.13 5.80
CA GLY A 93 -22.81 7.47 6.20
C GLY A 93 -23.85 6.40 5.86
N THR A 94 -23.42 5.24 5.34
CA THR A 94 -24.30 4.11 5.02
C THR A 94 -24.66 3.28 6.26
N ILE A 95 -23.84 3.33 7.32
CA ILE A 95 -24.10 2.60 8.57
C ILE A 95 -25.19 3.32 9.37
N SER A 96 -26.27 2.61 9.68
CA SER A 96 -27.35 3.11 10.53
C SER A 96 -26.85 3.39 11.94
N LYS A 97 -27.35 4.48 12.54
CA LYS A 97 -27.08 4.79 13.95
C LYS A 97 -27.70 3.78 14.92
N ASP A 98 -28.71 3.06 14.45
CA ASP A 98 -29.44 2.06 15.23
C ASP A 98 -28.80 0.66 15.10
N LEU A 99 -27.64 0.55 14.46
CA LEU A 99 -26.90 -0.71 14.35
C LEU A 99 -26.39 -1.10 15.76
N ASP A 100 -26.89 -2.21 16.27
CA ASP A 100 -26.42 -2.80 17.52
C ASP A 100 -25.01 -3.38 17.33
N LEU A 101 -24.04 -2.85 18.08
CA LEU A 101 -22.62 -3.23 18.02
C LEU A 101 -22.19 -4.05 19.25
N GLU A 102 -23.15 -4.49 20.07
CA GLU A 102 -22.86 -5.32 21.23
C GLU A 102 -22.57 -6.77 20.76
N PHE A 103 -21.37 -7.27 21.11
CA PHE A 103 -20.87 -8.63 20.84
C PHE A 103 -20.79 -9.45 22.12
#